data_AF-A0A7J4XDT7-F1
#
_entry.id   AF-A0A7J4XDT7-F1
#
_cell.length_a   1.000
_cell.length_b   1.000
_cell.length_c   1.000
_cell.angle_alpha   90.00
_cell.angle_beta   90.00
_cell.angle_gamma   90.00
#
_symmetry.space_group_name_H-M   'P 1'
#
loop_
_entity.id
_entity.type
_entity.pdbx_description
1 polymer ?
#
loop_
_entity_poly.entity_id
_entity_poly.type
_entity_poly.pdbx_seq_one_letter_code
_entity_poly.pdbx_strand_id
1 'polypeptide(L)' 'MSSHLWKVTAKKAVGKVAKGMEVEVVKSGTTAKPVIKEIEEAFKRKYGISLISGCSLANFDMVEVK' A
#
# COMPACT_ATOMS: atom_id res chain seq x y z
N MET A 1 -1.42 22.57 -3.17
CA MET A 1 -1.02 21.50 -2.24
C MET A 1 -0.18 20.49 -3.00
N SER A 2 0.95 20.03 -2.45
CA SER A 2 1.72 18.95 -3.07
C SER A 2 1.05 17.60 -2.81
N SER A 3 1.08 16.74 -3.82
CA SER A 3 0.65 15.36 -3.73
C SER A 3 1.84 14.47 -4.01
N HIS A 4 2.00 13.44 -3.18
CA HIS A 4 3.09 12.47 -3.23
C HIS A 4 2.52 11.10 -3.59
N LEU A 5 3.03 10.50 -4.67
CA LEU A 5 2.63 9.17 -5.11
C LEU A 5 3.56 8.15 -4.48
N TRP A 6 3.00 7.10 -3.90
CA TRP A 6 3.76 6.01 -3.28
C TRP A 6 3.44 4.70 -3.98
N LYS A 7 4.48 4.01 -4.43
CA LYS A 7 4.40 2.65 -4.93
C LYS A 7 4.60 1.69 -3.76
N VAL A 8 3.60 0.85 -3.50
CA VAL A 8 3.58 -0.12 -2.41
C VAL A 8 3.61 -1.53 -2.97
N THR A 9 4.62 -2.31 -2.62
CA THR A 9 4.84 -3.68 -3.13
C THR A 9 4.85 -4.69 -1.99
N ALA A 10 4.10 -5.79 -2.12
CA ALA A 10 4.08 -6.85 -1.12
C ALA A 10 5.38 -7.68 -1.14
N LYS A 11 6.13 -7.69 -0.03
CA LYS A 11 7.39 -8.45 0.13
C LYS A 11 7.16 -9.95 0.29
N LYS A 12 5.98 -10.34 0.79
CA LYS A 12 5.57 -11.73 1.02
C LYS A 12 4.07 -11.87 0.84
N ALA A 13 3.62 -13.12 0.71
CA ALA A 13 2.20 -13.42 0.67
C ALA A 13 1.56 -13.15 2.04
N VAL A 14 0.44 -12.42 2.04
CA VAL A 14 -0.37 -12.13 3.22
C VAL A 14 -1.83 -12.31 2.85
N GLY A 15 -2.38 -13.46 3.22
CA GLY A 15 -3.76 -13.79 2.87
C GLY A 15 -3.97 -13.88 1.37
N LYS A 16 -4.83 -13.00 0.84
CA LYS A 16 -5.13 -12.88 -0.59
C LYS A 16 -4.13 -12.00 -1.36
N VAL A 17 -3.24 -11.30 -0.65
CA VAL A 17 -2.17 -10.52 -1.29
C VAL A 17 -0.99 -11.43 -1.55
N ALA A 18 -0.67 -11.69 -2.81
CA ALA A 18 0.51 -12.47 -3.18
C ALA A 18 1.79 -11.62 -3.11
N LYS A 19 2.94 -12.28 -2.93
CA LYS A 19 4.25 -11.63 -3.02
C LYS A 19 4.41 -10.99 -4.40
N GLY A 20 4.90 -9.75 -4.44
CA GLY A 20 5.10 -8.98 -5.67
C GLY A 20 3.88 -8.17 -6.11
N MET A 21 2.70 -8.36 -5.51
CA MET A 21 1.56 -7.51 -5.83
C MET A 21 1.83 -6.06 -5.44
N GLU A 22 1.39 -5.14 -6.29
CA GLU A 22 1.72 -3.73 -6.20
C GLU A 22 0.49 -2.83 -6.37
N VAL A 23 0.43 -1.79 -5.54
CA VAL A 23 -0.60 -0.75 -5.53
C VAL A 23 0.05 0.62 -5.42
N GLU A 24 -0.70 1.63 -5.85
CA GLU A 24 -0.30 3.03 -5.74
C GLU A 24 -1.18 3.73 -4.71
N VAL A 25 -0.56 4.56 -3.88
CA VAL A 25 -1.23 5.36 -2.85
C VAL A 25 -0.86 6.82 -3.04
N VAL A 26 -1.85 7.68 -3.19
CA VAL A 26 -1.65 9.14 -3.28
C VAL A 26 -1.83 9.76 -1.90
N LYS A 27 -0.82 10.50 -1.44
CA LYS A 27 -0.85 11.28 -0.19
C LYS A 27 -0.86 12.77 -0.55
N SER A 28 -1.87 13.50 -0.10
CA SER A 28 -1.96 14.96 -0.29
C SER A 28 -1.76 15.68 1.02
N GLY A 29 -1.01 16.79 1.01
CA GLY A 29 -0.75 17.60 2.21
C GLY A 29 0.24 16.98 3.20
N THR A 30 0.91 15.88 2.85
CA THR A 30 1.98 15.26 3.65
C THR A 30 2.93 14.44 2.77
N THR A 31 4.18 14.34 3.20
CA THR A 31 5.23 13.47 2.64
C THR A 31 5.39 12.16 3.44
N ALA A 32 4.52 11.91 4.42
CA ALA A 32 4.60 10.69 5.22
C ALA A 32 4.30 9.44 4.38
N LYS A 33 4.95 8.33 4.74
CA LYS A 33 4.69 7.01 4.16
C LYS A 33 3.21 6.60 4.35
N PRO A 34 2.62 5.84 3.42
CA PRO A 34 1.27 5.30 3.57
C PRO A 34 1.11 4.42 4.81
N VAL A 35 -0.05 4.50 5.45
CA VAL A 35 -0.41 3.60 6.56
C VAL A 35 -1.19 2.37 6.06
N ILE A 36 -1.33 1.34 6.90
CA ILE A 36 -2.00 0.08 6.51
C ILE A 36 -3.40 0.31 5.96
N LYS A 37 -4.17 1.24 6.55
CA LYS A 37 -5.53 1.54 6.09
C LYS A 37 -5.56 2.09 4.66
N GLU A 38 -4.61 2.96 4.32
CA GLU A 38 -4.50 3.54 2.97
C GLU A 38 -4.06 2.48 1.95
N ILE A 39 -3.15 1.60 2.36
CA ILE A 39 -2.71 0.45 1.55
C ILE A 39 -3.88 -0.51 1.32
N GLU A 40 -4.64 -0.84 2.37
CA GLU A 40 -5.82 -1.70 2.26
C GLU A 40 -6.85 -1.12 1.30
N GLU A 41 -7.17 0.18 1.41
CA GLU A 41 -8.08 0.83 0.48
C GLU A 41 -7.57 0.77 -0.95
N ALA A 42 -6.26 0.93 -1.18
CA ALA A 42 -5.68 0.82 -2.52
C ALA A 42 -5.77 -0.61 -3.09
N PHE A 43 -5.48 -1.64 -2.27
CA PHE A 43 -5.67 -3.04 -2.66
C PHE A 43 -7.14 -3.38 -2.93
N LYS A 44 -8.05 -2.86 -2.11
CA LYS A 44 -9.49 -3.04 -2.29
C LYS A 44 -9.99 -2.38 -3.57
N ARG A 45 -9.51 -1.17 -3.88
CA ARG A 45 -9.87 -0.45 -5.11
C ARG A 45 -9.31 -1.10 -6.37
N LYS A 46 -8.03 -1.52 -6.36
CA LYS A 46 -7.36 -2.08 -7.54
C LYS A 46 -7.71 -3.54 -7.82
N TYR A 47 -7.88 -4.35 -6.77
CA TYR A 47 -8.03 -5.80 -6.90
C TYR A 47 -9.28 -6.36 -6.21
N GLY A 48 -10.06 -5.57 -5.49
CA GLY A 48 -11.20 -6.08 -4.70
C GLY A 48 -10.78 -6.89 -3.46
N ILE A 49 -9.52 -6.74 -3.01
CA ILE A 49 -8.95 -7.53 -1.91
C ILE A 49 -8.88 -6.70 -0.64
N SER A 50 -9.41 -7.24 0.46
CA SER A 50 -9.17 -6.74 1.82
C SER A 50 -7.92 -7.39 2.42
N LEU A 51 -7.15 -6.62 3.18
CA LEU A 51 -6.02 -7.14 3.95
C LEU A 51 -6.55 -7.96 5.14
N ILE A 52 -5.79 -8.99 5.54
CA ILE A 52 -6.14 -9.80 6.72
C ILE A 52 -5.76 -9.05 7.99
N SER A 53 -6.56 -9.22 9.06
CA SER A 53 -6.21 -8.76 10.40
C SER A 53 -4.82 -9.26 10.83
N GLY A 54 -3.95 -8.37 11.30
CA GLY A 54 -2.54 -8.66 11.60
C GLY A 54 -1.57 -8.39 10.44
N CYS A 55 -2.04 -7.85 9.32
CA CYS A 55 -1.15 -7.34 8.26
C CYS A 55 -0.33 -6.14 8.79
N SER A 56 0.99 -6.26 8.72
CA SER A 56 1.94 -5.25 9.21
C SER A 56 2.61 -4.52 8.06
N LEU A 57 3.02 -3.26 8.29
CA LEU A 57 3.75 -2.45 7.31
C LEU A 57 5.06 -3.11 6.88
N ALA A 58 5.67 -3.93 7.75
CA ALA A 58 6.87 -4.70 7.46
C ALA A 58 6.68 -5.70 6.30
N ASN A 59 5.44 -6.04 5.96
CA ASN A 59 5.12 -6.93 4.85
C ASN A 59 5.20 -6.22 3.48
N PHE A 60 5.37 -4.91 3.46
CA PHE A 60 5.36 -4.09 2.25
C PHE A 60 6.67 -3.30 2.09
N ASP A 61 7.05 -3.10 0.84
CA ASP A 61 8.01 -2.08 0.44
C ASP A 61 7.26 -0.85 -0.04
N MET A 62 7.71 0.34 0.34
CA MET A 62 7.06 1.60 0.02
C MET A 62 8.10 2.57 -0.50
N VAL A 63 7.98 2.92 -1.78
CA VAL A 63 8.89 3.83 -2.46
C VAL A 63 8.08 5.01 -2.98
N GLU A 64 8.55 6.22 -2.66
CA GLU A 64 7.97 7.43 -3.20
C GLU A 64 8.32 7.54 -4.69
N VAL A 65 7.32 7.74 -5.52
CA VAL A 65 7.46 8.00 -6.95
C VAL A 65 7.59 9.51 -7.10
N LYS A 66 8.77 9.94 -7.59
CA LYS A 66 9.06 11.35 -7.90
C LYS A 66 8.52 11.76 -9.25
#